data_AF-A0A2W4R773-F1
#
_entry.id   AF-A0A2W4R773-F1
#
_cell.length_a   1.000
_cell.length_b   1.000
_cell.length_c   1.000
_cell.angle_alpha   90.00
_cell.angle_beta   90.00
_cell.angle_gamma   90.00
#
_symmetry.space_group_name_H-M   'P 1'
#
loop_
_entity.id
_entity.type
_entity.pdbx_description
1 polymer ?
#
loop_
_entity_poly.entity_id
_entity_poly.type
_entity_poly.pdbx_seq_one_letter_code
_entity_poly.pdbx_strand_id
1 'polypeptide(L)'
;IQNALGQTRMEVGGGTLSGVPWYAAMSEKTREELRQQGRRVLEQLRAYLAAGAPDAQLADAIRLGKDYAALLQNDGLTLPQAVRGFFYFSDFVINAILTWSEIATPRTTTEWSALLRHVNTFINSMLLSIIEYYEEE
;
A
#
# COMPACT_ATOMS: atom_id res chain seq x y z
N ILE A 1 9.64 -12.85 3.12
CA ILE A 1 8.65 -11.81 2.77
C ILE A 1 7.23 -12.34 2.89
N GLN A 2 6.77 -13.31 2.08
CA GLN A 2 5.39 -13.82 2.16
C GLN A 2 4.95 -14.36 3.54
N ASN A 3 5.83 -15.06 4.27
CA ASN A 3 5.50 -15.58 5.62
C ASN A 3 5.43 -14.50 6.72
N ALA A 4 6.23 -13.43 6.63
CA ALA A 4 6.15 -12.31 7.57
C ALA A 4 4.89 -11.45 7.32
N LEU A 5 4.55 -11.26 6.04
CA LEU A 5 3.34 -10.55 5.60
C LEU A 5 2.04 -11.27 6.01
N GLY A 6 2.05 -12.61 6.05
CA GLY A 6 0.91 -13.42 6.48
C GLY A 6 0.68 -13.39 8.00
N GLN A 7 1.74 -13.36 8.81
CA GLN A 7 1.64 -13.35 10.28
C GLN A 7 1.11 -12.03 10.83
N THR A 8 1.66 -10.88 10.41
CA THR A 8 1.18 -9.56 10.87
C THR A 8 -0.27 -9.27 10.44
N ARG A 9 -0.72 -9.85 9.32
CA ARG A 9 -2.11 -9.73 8.85
C ARG A 9 -3.11 -10.47 9.75
N MET A 10 -2.71 -11.53 10.45
CA MET A 10 -3.58 -12.23 11.41
C MET A 10 -3.76 -11.45 12.72
N GLU A 11 -2.75 -10.68 13.13
CA GLU A 11 -2.81 -9.91 14.39
C GLU A 11 -3.69 -8.65 14.29
N VAL A 12 -3.81 -8.06 13.08
CA VAL A 12 -4.54 -6.79 12.89
C VAL A 12 -5.84 -6.93 12.06
N GLY A 13 -6.07 -8.06 11.39
CA GLY A 13 -7.14 -8.17 10.38
C GLY A 13 -8.52 -8.65 10.86
N GLY A 14 -8.61 -9.35 12.00
CA GLY A 14 -9.84 -10.09 12.33
C GLY A 14 -10.91 -9.32 13.10
N GLY A 15 -10.53 -8.39 13.98
CA GLY A 15 -11.45 -7.79 14.95
C GLY A 15 -11.24 -6.32 15.29
N THR A 16 -10.11 -5.72 14.95
CA THR A 16 -9.76 -4.34 15.31
C THR A 16 -10.29 -3.29 14.32
N LEU A 17 -10.50 -3.66 13.05
CA LEU A 17 -10.96 -2.72 12.02
C LEU A 17 -12.48 -2.61 11.87
N SER A 18 -13.26 -3.54 12.43
CA SER A 18 -14.72 -3.59 12.27
C SER A 18 -15.43 -2.34 12.83
N GLY A 19 -14.85 -1.69 13.83
CA GLY A 19 -15.35 -0.42 14.40
C GLY A 19 -14.83 0.84 13.71
N VAL A 20 -13.94 0.72 12.71
CA VAL A 20 -13.31 1.88 12.07
C VAL A 20 -14.19 2.38 10.91
N PRO A 21 -14.62 3.65 10.90
CA PRO A 21 -15.65 4.13 9.97
C PRO A 21 -15.35 3.91 8.48
N TRP A 22 -14.10 4.08 8.04
CA TRP A 22 -13.73 3.88 6.64
C TRP A 22 -13.75 2.39 6.25
N TYR A 23 -13.43 1.48 7.16
CA TYR A 23 -13.44 0.04 6.90
C TYR A 23 -14.87 -0.52 6.94
N ALA A 24 -15.70 -0.01 7.86
CA ALA A 24 -17.11 -0.35 7.98
C ALA A 24 -17.92 0.09 6.75
N ALA A 25 -17.54 1.20 6.11
CA ALA A 25 -18.18 1.70 4.88
C ALA A 25 -17.95 0.81 3.65
N MET A 26 -16.88 0.00 3.64
CA MET A 26 -16.59 -0.92 2.54
C MET A 26 -17.51 -2.13 2.56
N SER A 27 -18.00 -2.53 1.38
CA SER A 27 -18.65 -3.81 1.16
C SER A 27 -17.66 -4.97 1.36
N GLU A 28 -18.15 -6.16 1.67
CA GLU A 28 -17.26 -7.33 1.80
C GLU A 28 -16.57 -7.68 0.47
N LYS A 29 -17.24 -7.41 -0.66
CA LYS A 29 -16.67 -7.55 -2.00
C LYS A 29 -15.44 -6.63 -2.15
N THR A 30 -15.59 -5.36 -1.82
CA THR A 30 -14.49 -4.38 -1.88
C THR A 30 -13.35 -4.76 -0.96
N ARG A 31 -13.62 -5.21 0.27
CA ARG A 31 -12.57 -5.71 1.18
C ARG A 31 -11.81 -6.89 0.59
N GLU A 32 -12.49 -7.81 -0.09
CA GLU A 32 -11.82 -8.92 -0.75
C GLU A 32 -10.97 -8.44 -1.93
N GLU A 33 -11.50 -7.59 -2.79
CA GLU A 33 -10.76 -7.01 -3.93
C GLU A 33 -9.52 -6.24 -3.47
N LEU A 34 -9.61 -5.45 -2.40
CA LEU A 34 -8.47 -4.76 -1.78
C LEU A 34 -7.41 -5.72 -1.24
N ARG A 35 -7.80 -6.88 -0.69
CA ARG A 35 -6.81 -7.91 -0.29
C ARG A 35 -6.05 -8.44 -1.50
N GLN A 36 -6.66 -8.49 -2.68
CA GLN A 36 -5.98 -8.88 -3.91
C GLN A 36 -5.11 -7.75 -4.46
N GLN A 37 -5.62 -6.52 -4.48
CA GLN A 37 -4.85 -5.34 -4.88
C GLN A 37 -3.60 -5.16 -4.01
N GLY A 38 -3.70 -5.34 -2.69
CA GLY A 38 -2.55 -5.26 -1.79
C GLY A 38 -1.42 -6.25 -2.14
N ARG A 39 -1.75 -7.44 -2.67
CA ARG A 39 -0.75 -8.39 -3.18
C ARG A 39 -0.07 -7.86 -4.45
N ARG A 40 -0.85 -7.31 -5.38
CA ARG A 40 -0.33 -6.70 -6.61
C ARG A 40 0.59 -5.51 -6.31
N VAL A 41 0.23 -4.68 -5.33
CA VAL A 41 1.08 -3.56 -4.89
C VAL A 41 2.45 -4.06 -4.43
N LEU A 42 2.49 -5.10 -3.60
CA LEU A 42 3.76 -5.66 -3.11
C LEU A 42 4.60 -6.29 -4.23
N GLU A 43 3.95 -6.93 -5.20
CA GLU A 43 4.61 -7.48 -6.39
C GLU A 43 5.24 -6.38 -7.26
N GLN A 44 4.49 -5.30 -7.52
CA GLN A 44 4.97 -4.16 -8.31
C GLN A 44 6.07 -3.38 -7.58
N LEU A 45 5.92 -3.16 -6.26
CA LEU A 45 6.97 -2.54 -5.45
C LEU A 45 8.28 -3.37 -5.51
N ARG A 46 8.17 -4.70 -5.43
CA ARG A 46 9.34 -5.58 -5.57
C ARG A 46 9.99 -5.46 -6.95
N ALA A 47 9.19 -5.44 -8.02
CA ALA A 47 9.68 -5.28 -9.39
C ALA A 47 10.39 -3.91 -9.57
N TYR A 48 9.77 -2.84 -9.07
CA TYR A 48 10.32 -1.49 -9.06
C TYR A 48 11.68 -1.42 -8.37
N LEU A 49 11.78 -1.95 -7.15
CA LEU A 49 13.04 -1.96 -6.40
C LEU A 49 14.11 -2.83 -7.08
N ALA A 50 13.73 -3.98 -7.65
CA ALA A 50 14.67 -4.86 -8.35
C ALA A 50 15.23 -4.23 -9.64
N ALA A 51 14.48 -3.34 -10.28
CA ALA A 51 14.90 -2.60 -11.47
C ALA A 51 15.78 -1.37 -11.16
N GLY A 52 16.13 -1.14 -9.89
CA GLY A 52 16.87 0.05 -9.46
C GLY A 52 15.99 1.29 -9.30
N ALA A 53 14.68 1.09 -9.13
CA ALA A 53 13.69 2.12 -8.86
C ALA A 53 13.64 3.27 -9.91
N PRO A 54 13.48 2.97 -11.21
CA PRO A 54 13.42 3.99 -12.24
C PRO A 54 12.07 4.70 -12.25
N ASP A 55 12.07 6.03 -12.40
CA ASP A 55 10.85 6.86 -12.43
C ASP A 55 9.81 6.38 -13.45
N ALA A 56 10.25 5.82 -14.58
CA ALA A 56 9.37 5.27 -15.61
C ALA A 56 8.41 4.18 -15.10
N GLN A 57 8.79 3.44 -14.04
CA GLN A 57 7.95 2.41 -13.43
C GLN A 57 7.00 2.95 -12.35
N LEU A 58 7.07 4.24 -11.99
CA LEU A 58 6.07 4.88 -11.12
C LEU A 58 4.69 4.98 -11.79
N ALA A 59 4.60 4.84 -13.11
CA ALA A 59 3.33 4.72 -13.82
C ALA A 59 2.47 3.55 -13.29
N ASP A 60 3.10 2.45 -12.85
CA ASP A 60 2.39 1.32 -12.26
C ASP A 60 1.84 1.65 -10.87
N ALA A 61 2.59 2.42 -10.07
CA ALA A 61 2.11 2.94 -8.78
C ALA A 61 0.90 3.86 -8.98
N ILE A 62 0.98 4.79 -9.94
CA ILE A 62 -0.12 5.70 -10.27
C ILE A 62 -1.38 4.91 -10.68
N ARG A 63 -1.24 3.90 -11.54
CA ARG A 63 -2.36 3.05 -11.95
C ARG A 63 -2.98 2.31 -10.75
N LEU A 64 -2.15 1.74 -9.88
CA LEU A 64 -2.62 1.05 -8.67
C LEU A 64 -3.36 1.99 -7.70
N GLY A 65 -2.92 3.23 -7.56
CA GLY A 65 -3.62 4.22 -6.72
C GLY A 65 -4.97 4.62 -7.32
N LYS A 66 -5.07 4.78 -8.64
CA LYS A 66 -6.36 5.00 -9.33
C LYS A 66 -7.31 3.81 -9.19
N ASP A 67 -6.81 2.58 -9.38
CA ASP A 67 -7.61 1.35 -9.20
C ASP A 67 -8.14 1.21 -7.76
N TYR A 68 -7.35 1.63 -6.77
CA TYR A 68 -7.77 1.69 -5.37
C TYR A 68 -8.88 2.73 -5.16
N ALA A 69 -8.68 3.95 -5.66
CA ALA A 69 -9.64 5.04 -5.50
C ALA A 69 -10.98 4.72 -6.16
N ALA A 70 -10.97 4.22 -7.39
CA ALA A 70 -12.16 3.81 -8.13
C ALA A 70 -12.97 2.74 -7.37
N LEU A 71 -12.28 1.76 -6.78
CA LEU A 71 -12.93 0.71 -6.00
C LEU A 71 -13.66 1.28 -4.77
N LEU A 72 -13.05 2.23 -4.08
CA LEU A 72 -13.63 2.84 -2.88
C LEU A 72 -14.75 3.83 -3.21
N GLN A 73 -14.61 4.59 -4.27
CA GLN A 73 -15.64 5.51 -4.74
C GLN A 73 -16.91 4.75 -5.14
N ASN A 74 -16.79 3.56 -5.73
CA ASN A 74 -17.93 2.69 -6.04
C ASN A 74 -18.74 2.25 -4.80
N ASP A 75 -18.09 2.18 -3.63
CA ASP A 75 -18.76 1.93 -2.34
C ASP A 75 -19.20 3.22 -1.63
N GLY A 76 -19.05 4.38 -2.27
CA GLY A 76 -19.44 5.69 -1.73
C GLY A 76 -18.49 6.24 -0.67
N LEU A 77 -17.26 5.74 -0.59
CA LEU A 77 -16.27 6.29 0.33
C LEU A 77 -15.80 7.65 -0.15
N THR A 78 -15.73 8.60 0.76
CA THR A 78 -15.16 9.94 0.55
C THR A 78 -13.64 9.89 0.46
N LEU A 79 -13.02 10.90 -0.15
CA LEU A 79 -11.55 11.04 -0.20
C LEU A 79 -10.88 10.89 1.18
N PRO A 80 -11.35 11.55 2.27
CA PRO A 80 -10.76 11.35 3.60
C PRO A 80 -10.89 9.91 4.14
N GLN A 81 -11.87 9.13 3.70
CA GLN A 81 -11.97 7.71 4.07
C GLN A 81 -10.98 6.87 3.28
N ALA A 82 -10.86 7.12 1.97
CA ALA A 82 -9.88 6.46 1.12
C ALA A 82 -8.44 6.70 1.59
N VAL A 83 -8.08 7.95 1.88
CA VAL A 83 -6.73 8.29 2.37
C VAL A 83 -6.42 7.64 3.72
N ARG A 84 -7.40 7.53 4.63
CA ARG A 84 -7.20 6.83 5.92
C ARG A 84 -6.96 5.33 5.72
N GLY A 85 -7.71 4.69 4.82
CA GLY A 85 -7.47 3.30 4.46
C GLY A 85 -6.10 3.10 3.83
N PHE A 86 -5.67 4.05 2.99
CA PHE A 86 -4.36 4.02 2.37
C PHE A 86 -3.22 4.18 3.38
N PHE A 87 -3.34 5.10 4.36
CA PHE A 87 -2.34 5.24 5.43
C PHE A 87 -2.19 3.96 6.26
N TYR A 88 -3.30 3.32 6.60
CA TYR A 88 -3.27 2.04 7.29
C TYR A 88 -2.50 0.97 6.48
N PHE A 89 -2.73 0.95 5.17
CA PHE A 89 -1.99 0.06 4.27
C PHE A 89 -0.50 0.43 4.13
N SER A 90 -0.16 1.71 3.99
CA SER A 90 1.24 2.14 3.85
C SER A 90 2.06 1.84 5.10
N ASP A 91 1.48 2.02 6.28
CA ASP A 91 2.13 1.66 7.55
C ASP A 91 2.43 0.17 7.59
N PHE A 92 1.50 -0.68 7.13
CA PHE A 92 1.73 -2.10 7.02
C PHE A 92 2.91 -2.43 6.07
N VAL A 93 2.98 -1.78 4.90
CA VAL A 93 4.06 -1.99 3.93
C VAL A 93 5.42 -1.56 4.51
N ILE A 94 5.48 -0.39 5.15
CA ILE A 94 6.71 0.15 5.76
C ILE A 94 7.20 -0.79 6.87
N ASN A 95 6.30 -1.23 7.76
CA ASN A 95 6.65 -2.15 8.83
C ASN A 95 7.16 -3.49 8.30
N ALA A 96 6.56 -4.02 7.23
CA ALA A 96 7.06 -5.26 6.61
C ALA A 96 8.47 -5.13 6.04
N ILE A 97 8.81 -3.95 5.51
CA ILE A 97 10.15 -3.64 4.97
C ILE A 97 11.16 -3.48 6.11
N LEU A 98 10.77 -2.84 7.21
CA LEU A 98 11.57 -2.74 8.44
C LEU A 98 11.89 -4.12 9.00
N THR A 99 10.89 -4.98 9.22
CA THR A 99 11.09 -6.35 9.71
C THR A 99 11.98 -7.16 8.78
N TRP A 100 11.84 -7.01 7.46
CA TRP A 100 12.72 -7.69 6.53
C TRP A 100 14.17 -7.20 6.62
N SER A 101 14.37 -5.91 6.86
CA SER A 101 15.70 -5.31 7.01
C SER A 101 16.47 -5.85 8.21
N GLU A 102 15.77 -6.21 9.29
CA GLU A 102 16.35 -6.79 10.51
C GLU A 102 16.87 -8.23 10.30
N ILE A 103 16.30 -8.95 9.32
CA ILE A 103 16.58 -10.37 9.06
C ILE A 103 17.51 -10.55 7.85
N ALA A 104 17.55 -9.57 6.94
CA ALA A 104 18.39 -9.59 5.75
C ALA A 104 19.88 -9.33 6.06
N THR A 105 20.76 -9.77 5.16
CA THR A 105 22.23 -9.59 5.22
C THR A 105 22.59 -8.14 5.55
N PRO A 106 23.68 -7.86 6.31
CA PRO A 106 24.03 -6.51 6.73
C PRO A 106 24.13 -5.55 5.53
N ARG A 107 23.24 -4.56 5.50
CA ARG A 107 23.30 -3.44 4.56
C ARG A 107 24.08 -2.29 5.16
N THR A 108 24.72 -1.51 4.30
CA THR A 108 25.23 -0.21 4.70
C THR A 108 24.07 0.75 5.00
N THR A 109 24.30 1.74 5.88
CA THR A 109 23.34 2.80 6.17
C THR A 109 22.85 3.53 4.90
N THR A 110 23.72 3.65 3.89
CA THR A 110 23.42 4.30 2.62
C THR A 110 22.45 3.50 1.77
N GLU A 111 22.64 2.18 1.63
CA GLU A 111 21.73 1.29 0.90
C GLU A 111 20.34 1.25 1.54
N TRP A 112 20.31 1.23 2.88
CA TRP A 112 19.05 1.29 3.63
C TRP A 112 18.29 2.60 3.39
N SER A 113 19.01 3.73 3.47
CA SER A 113 18.41 5.05 3.22
C SER A 113 17.89 5.18 1.78
N ALA A 114 18.59 4.58 0.81
CA ALA A 114 18.14 4.55 -0.58
C ALA A 114 16.86 3.72 -0.74
N LEU A 115 16.83 2.52 -0.17
CA LEU A 115 15.65 1.65 -0.19
C LEU A 115 14.41 2.37 0.38
N LEU A 116 14.53 2.99 1.56
CA LEU A 116 13.41 3.73 2.17
C LEU A 116 12.92 4.88 1.29
N ARG A 117 13.83 5.63 0.66
CA ARG A 117 13.44 6.70 -0.28
C ARG A 117 12.67 6.16 -1.48
N HIS A 118 13.10 5.05 -2.07
CA HIS A 118 12.41 4.45 -3.21
C HIS A 118 11.01 3.93 -2.82
N VAL A 119 10.89 3.28 -1.66
CA VAL A 119 9.59 2.85 -1.11
C VAL A 119 8.66 4.04 -0.90
N ASN A 120 9.14 5.10 -0.26
CA ASN A 120 8.35 6.31 -0.04
C ASN A 120 7.94 6.96 -1.35
N THR A 121 8.82 7.00 -2.35
CA THR A 121 8.48 7.54 -3.68
C THR A 121 7.33 6.76 -4.30
N PHE A 122 7.39 5.43 -4.27
CA PHE A 122 6.33 4.57 -4.80
C PHE A 122 4.98 4.78 -4.08
N ILE A 123 5.00 4.78 -2.74
CA ILE A 123 3.80 4.97 -1.91
C ILE A 123 3.21 6.38 -2.10
N ASN A 124 4.05 7.40 -2.19
CA ASN A 124 3.61 8.78 -2.40
C ASN A 124 3.01 8.98 -3.80
N SER A 125 3.57 8.33 -4.84
CA SER A 125 2.97 8.33 -6.18
C SER A 125 1.57 7.71 -6.18
N MET A 126 1.37 6.61 -5.44
CA MET A 126 0.03 6.05 -5.24
C MET A 126 -0.90 7.04 -4.54
N LEU A 127 -0.47 7.61 -3.39
CA LEU A 127 -1.28 8.54 -2.61
C LEU A 127 -1.73 9.74 -3.43
N LEU A 128 -0.81 10.35 -4.17
CA LEU A 128 -1.13 11.49 -5.03
C LEU A 128 -2.17 11.10 -6.07
N SER A 129 -2.00 9.97 -6.74
CA SER A 129 -2.97 9.51 -7.74
C SER A 129 -4.36 9.18 -7.17
N ILE A 130 -4.45 8.78 -5.89
CA ILE A 130 -5.72 8.60 -5.17
C ILE A 130 -6.38 9.96 -4.97
N ILE A 131 -5.63 10.96 -4.52
CA ILE A 131 -6.15 12.32 -4.29
C ILE A 131 -6.63 12.93 -5.61
N GLU A 132 -5.80 12.86 -6.65
CA GLU A 132 -6.14 13.37 -7.99
C GLU A 132 -7.40 12.71 -8.53
N TYR A 133 -7.56 11.38 -8.37
CA TYR A 133 -8.75 10.66 -8.83
C TYR A 133 -10.05 11.23 -8.21
N TYR A 134 -10.05 11.55 -6.91
CA TYR A 134 -11.23 12.05 -6.20
C TYR A 134 -11.53 13.54 -6.43
N GLU A 135 -10.54 14.31 -6.88
CA GLU A 135 -10.71 15.75 -7.18
C GLU A 135 -11.12 15.97 -8.65
N GLU A 136 -10.79 15.04 -9.54
CA GLU A 136 -11.11 15.11 -10.97
C GLU A 136 -12.44 14.43 -11.35
N GLU A 137 -12.95 13.49 -10.55
CA GLU A 137 -14.23 12.77 -10.75
C GLU A 137 -15.31 13.13 -9.73
#